data_AF-A0A0D0CG87-F1
#
_entry.id   AF-A0A0D0CG87-F1
#
_cell.length_a   1.000
_cell.length_b   1.000
_cell.length_c   1.000
_cell.angle_alpha   90.00
_cell.angle_beta   90.00
_cell.angle_gamma   90.00
#
_symmetry.space_group_name_H-M   'P 1'
#
loop_
_entity.id
_entity.type
_entity.pdbx_description
1 polymer ?
#
loop_
_entity_poly.entity_id
_entity_poly.type
_entity_poly.pdbx_seq_one_letter_code
_entity_poly.pdbx_strand_id
1 'polypeptide(L)'
;MAQPVQPPPPLIPPPNSYHITLPPVPGVPPTAADVGHAQRYLSDYGRSRTSQVDNAPMLLPAEYGAVVQYTHAVAAQSAPAQVAPPWAIAMQNIIQEDIQGVRRDLRRVQRQVQNVRREVQDVRREVQDVRRGLRRDLRTIRDDLRSVKRDVAIMGNRGKHDGRRFNFARVPNEQGIYLNAAANGVPELVDDTTIQNLTGPQVNVWFLHYFPGPPPHSLAVRKARIAHEIGCTVFEQ
;
A
#
# COMPACT_ATOMS: atom_id res chain seq x y z
N MET A 1 21.57 16.15 -44.25
CA MET A 1 21.72 15.69 -45.65
C MET A 1 20.93 14.39 -45.76
N ALA A 2 19.80 14.38 -46.48
CA ALA A 2 19.06 13.14 -46.72
C ALA A 2 19.87 12.30 -47.71
N GLN A 3 20.14 11.03 -47.38
CA GLN A 3 20.77 10.11 -48.32
C GLN A 3 19.85 9.97 -49.55
N PRO A 4 20.39 9.99 -50.78
CA PRO A 4 19.58 9.77 -51.98
C PRO A 4 18.91 8.40 -51.85
N VAL A 5 17.57 8.38 -51.90
CA VAL A 5 16.79 7.15 -51.87
C VAL A 5 17.16 6.34 -53.10
N GLN A 6 17.86 5.22 -52.92
CA GLN A 6 18.18 4.34 -54.04
C GLN A 6 16.86 3.84 -54.67
N PRO A 7 16.73 3.86 -56.01
CA PRO A 7 15.54 3.35 -56.68
C PRO A 7 15.36 1.87 -56.33
N PRO A 8 14.11 1.40 -56.14
CA PRO A 8 13.85 0.00 -55.87
C PRO A 8 14.41 -0.86 -57.00
N PRO A 9 14.92 -2.07 -56.68
CA PRO A 9 15.44 -2.97 -57.71
C PRO A 9 14.33 -3.33 -58.72
N PRO A 10 14.70 -3.54 -59.99
CA PRO A 10 13.73 -3.89 -61.03
C PRO A 10 13.01 -5.20 -60.68
N LEU A 11 11.68 -5.19 -60.85
CA LEU A 11 10.85 -6.37 -60.60
C LEU A 11 10.86 -7.28 -61.82
N ILE A 12 11.51 -8.43 -61.70
CA ILE A 12 11.62 -9.43 -62.76
C ILE A 12 10.52 -10.47 -62.55
N PRO A 13 9.67 -10.76 -63.56
CA PRO A 13 8.66 -11.81 -63.44
C PRO A 13 9.34 -13.17 -63.26
N PRO A 14 8.89 -14.00 -62.31
CA PRO A 14 9.48 -15.31 -62.09
C PRO A 14 9.24 -16.19 -63.33
N PRO A 15 10.25 -16.99 -63.75
CA PRO A 15 10.08 -17.94 -64.84
C PRO A 15 8.98 -18.95 -64.50
N ASN A 16 8.29 -19.45 -65.53
CA ASN A 16 7.28 -20.48 -65.36
C ASN A 16 7.57 -21.70 -66.25
N SER A 17 7.26 -22.88 -65.74
CA SER A 17 7.42 -24.16 -66.44
C SER A 17 6.31 -24.44 -67.48
N TYR A 18 5.33 -23.54 -67.64
CA TYR A 18 4.08 -23.76 -68.38
C TYR A 18 3.99 -22.98 -69.69
N HIS A 19 5.10 -22.41 -70.16
CA HIS A 19 5.17 -21.58 -71.37
C HIS A 19 4.15 -20.42 -71.39
N ILE A 20 3.72 -19.96 -70.21
CA ILE A 20 2.86 -18.81 -70.06
C ILE A 20 3.69 -17.58 -70.41
N THR A 21 3.16 -16.77 -71.32
CA THR A 21 3.82 -15.54 -71.76
C THR A 21 4.15 -14.67 -70.55
N LEU A 22 5.44 -14.39 -70.34
CA LEU A 22 5.90 -13.52 -69.27
C LEU A 22 5.38 -12.09 -69.52
N PRO A 23 4.88 -11.40 -68.47
CA PRO A 23 4.49 -10.00 -68.61
C PRO A 23 5.73 -9.14 -68.92
N PRO A 24 5.57 -7.98 -69.58
CA PRO A 24 6.68 -7.04 -69.77
C PRO A 24 7.25 -6.61 -68.42
N VAL A 25 8.56 -6.33 -68.38
CA VAL A 25 9.22 -5.81 -67.17
C VAL A 25 8.59 -4.45 -66.83
N PRO A 26 8.05 -4.26 -65.61
CA PRO A 26 7.42 -3.01 -65.22
C PRO A 26 8.35 -1.80 -65.32
N GLY A 27 7.79 -0.63 -65.61
CA GLY A 27 8.53 0.63 -65.52
C GLY A 27 8.98 0.96 -64.09
N VAL A 28 9.83 1.99 -63.93
CA VAL A 28 10.21 2.52 -62.61
C VAL A 28 9.72 3.98 -62.52
N PRO A 29 8.61 4.28 -61.80
CA PRO A 29 7.75 3.35 -61.06
C PRO A 29 6.80 2.54 -61.97
N PRO A 30 6.32 1.37 -61.52
CA PRO A 30 5.32 0.60 -62.25
C PRO A 30 4.02 1.38 -62.48
N THR A 31 3.47 1.26 -63.67
CA THR A 31 2.20 1.88 -64.06
C THR A 31 1.01 0.99 -63.71
N ALA A 32 -0.22 1.53 -63.75
CA ALA A 32 -1.42 0.72 -63.60
C ALA A 32 -1.54 -0.40 -64.67
N ALA A 33 -0.97 -0.17 -65.86
CA ALA A 33 -0.88 -1.19 -66.90
C ALA A 33 0.04 -2.35 -66.48
N ASP A 34 1.17 -2.05 -65.83
CA ASP A 34 2.10 -3.06 -65.31
C ASP A 34 1.43 -3.93 -64.22
N VAL A 35 0.60 -3.33 -63.35
CA VAL A 35 -0.23 -4.09 -62.39
C VAL A 35 -1.23 -4.98 -63.12
N GLY A 36 -1.88 -4.46 -64.16
CA GLY A 36 -2.80 -5.24 -65.00
C GLY A 36 -2.10 -6.44 -65.67
N HIS A 37 -0.89 -6.25 -66.20
CA HIS A 37 -0.07 -7.31 -66.78
C HIS A 37 0.33 -8.37 -65.74
N ALA A 38 0.76 -7.95 -64.54
CA ALA A 38 1.11 -8.86 -63.45
C ALA A 38 -0.11 -9.66 -62.92
N GLN A 39 -1.29 -9.04 -62.87
CA GLN A 39 -2.53 -9.71 -62.47
C GLN A 39 -3.01 -10.71 -63.53
N ARG A 40 -2.87 -10.35 -64.80
CA ARG A 40 -3.16 -11.25 -65.93
C ARG A 40 -2.23 -12.46 -65.91
N TYR A 41 -0.94 -12.25 -65.65
CA TYR A 41 0.04 -13.33 -65.50
C TYR A 41 -0.35 -14.31 -64.38
N LEU A 42 -0.72 -13.80 -63.20
CA LEU A 42 -1.23 -14.63 -62.09
C LEU A 42 -2.50 -15.41 -62.48
N SER A 43 -3.41 -14.78 -63.23
CA SER A 43 -4.68 -15.39 -63.64
C SER A 43 -4.46 -16.50 -64.68
N ASP A 44 -3.61 -16.27 -65.68
CA ASP A 44 -3.26 -17.27 -66.70
C ASP A 44 -2.50 -18.45 -66.09
N TYR A 45 -1.65 -18.18 -65.09
CA TYR A 45 -0.97 -19.20 -64.28
C TYR A 45 -1.96 -20.03 -63.44
N GLY A 46 -2.95 -19.38 -62.82
CA GLY A 46 -4.04 -20.06 -62.12
C GLY A 46 -4.95 -20.89 -63.04
N ARG A 47 -5.25 -20.42 -64.27
CA ARG A 47 -6.04 -21.18 -65.25
C ARG A 47 -5.33 -22.43 -65.73
N SER A 48 -4.04 -22.30 -66.05
CA SER A 48 -3.20 -23.42 -66.47
C SER A 48 -3.15 -24.53 -65.42
N ARG A 49 -3.27 -24.18 -64.13
CA ARG A 49 -3.43 -25.15 -63.02
C ARG A 49 -4.71 -25.97 -63.10
N THR A 50 -5.81 -25.29 -63.39
CA THR A 50 -7.14 -25.91 -63.38
C THR A 50 -7.47 -26.67 -64.67
N SER A 51 -6.80 -26.35 -65.78
CA SER A 51 -7.02 -27.01 -67.08
C SER A 51 -6.12 -28.22 -67.33
N GLN A 52 -5.31 -28.65 -66.36
CA GLN A 52 -4.52 -29.87 -66.49
C GLN A 52 -5.43 -31.10 -66.47
N VAL A 53 -5.64 -31.68 -67.65
CA VAL A 53 -6.31 -32.97 -67.86
C VAL A 53 -5.29 -34.10 -67.59
N ASP A 54 -5.55 -34.89 -66.55
CA ASP A 54 -5.03 -36.21 -66.14
C ASP A 54 -3.55 -36.64 -66.27
N ASN A 55 -2.62 -35.92 -66.91
CA ASN A 55 -1.22 -36.38 -67.04
C ASN A 55 -0.13 -35.28 -67.10
N ALA A 56 -0.46 -34.04 -66.76
CA ALA A 56 0.51 -32.96 -66.77
C ALA A 56 1.23 -32.81 -65.41
N PRO A 57 2.52 -32.42 -65.37
CA PRO A 57 3.28 -32.30 -64.13
C PRO A 57 2.60 -31.32 -63.16
N MET A 58 2.36 -31.79 -61.95
CA MET A 58 1.70 -31.04 -60.88
C MET A 58 2.45 -29.74 -60.61
N LEU A 59 1.72 -28.62 -60.62
CA LEU A 59 2.27 -27.32 -60.28
C LEU A 59 2.97 -27.33 -58.92
N LEU A 60 4.23 -26.89 -58.92
CA LEU A 60 5.00 -26.67 -57.70
C LEU A 60 4.40 -25.47 -56.95
N PRO A 61 3.93 -25.64 -55.70
CA PRO A 61 3.38 -24.54 -54.90
C PRO A 61 4.31 -23.33 -54.78
N ALA A 62 5.62 -23.56 -54.86
CA ALA A 62 6.65 -22.53 -54.82
C ALA A 62 6.60 -21.57 -56.02
N GLU A 63 6.36 -22.07 -57.23
CA GLU A 63 6.27 -21.22 -58.43
C GLU A 63 5.02 -20.32 -58.38
N TYR A 64 3.87 -20.87 -57.97
CA TYR A 64 2.66 -20.08 -57.76
C TYR A 64 2.87 -18.98 -56.71
N GLY A 65 3.55 -19.32 -55.60
CA GLY A 65 3.93 -18.35 -54.56
C GLY A 65 4.81 -17.23 -55.09
N ALA A 66 5.76 -17.54 -55.98
CA ALA A 66 6.63 -16.55 -56.61
C ALA A 66 5.83 -15.60 -57.52
N VAL A 67 4.88 -16.12 -58.30
CA VAL A 67 4.01 -15.29 -59.17
C VAL A 67 3.14 -14.36 -58.32
N VAL A 68 2.56 -14.86 -57.22
CA VAL A 68 1.79 -14.04 -56.27
C VAL A 68 2.65 -12.94 -55.67
N GLN A 69 3.86 -13.25 -55.20
CA GLN A 69 4.80 -12.27 -54.64
C GLN A 69 5.18 -11.20 -55.67
N TYR A 70 5.43 -11.58 -56.91
CA TYR A 70 5.69 -10.64 -58.01
C TYR A 70 4.50 -9.70 -58.22
N THR A 71 3.28 -10.22 -58.34
CA THR A 71 2.08 -9.38 -58.53
C THR A 71 1.87 -8.40 -57.38
N HIS A 72 2.08 -8.82 -56.13
CA HIS A 72 2.02 -7.92 -54.97
C HIS A 72 3.12 -6.86 -54.99
N ALA A 73 4.35 -7.22 -55.39
CA ALA A 73 5.45 -6.28 -55.47
C ALA A 73 5.19 -5.21 -56.56
N VAL A 74 4.68 -5.61 -57.72
CA VAL A 74 4.32 -4.67 -58.80
C VAL A 74 3.20 -3.74 -58.34
N ALA A 75 2.16 -4.26 -57.68
CA ALA A 75 1.09 -3.44 -57.11
C ALA A 75 1.60 -2.47 -56.02
N ALA A 76 2.48 -2.92 -55.15
CA ALA A 76 3.04 -2.09 -54.07
C ALA A 76 3.95 -0.97 -54.60
N GLN A 77 4.74 -1.24 -55.64
CA GLN A 77 5.59 -0.24 -56.29
C GLN A 77 4.82 0.68 -57.25
N SER A 78 3.68 0.22 -57.78
CA SER A 78 2.81 1.00 -58.66
C SER A 78 1.93 2.00 -57.93
N ALA A 79 1.72 1.82 -56.62
CA ALA A 79 0.97 2.77 -55.84
C ALA A 79 1.65 4.15 -55.98
N PRO A 80 1.03 5.14 -56.67
CA PRO A 80 1.49 6.51 -56.51
C PRO A 80 1.43 6.78 -55.02
N ALA A 81 2.28 7.67 -54.49
CA ALA A 81 2.14 8.13 -53.11
C ALA A 81 0.70 8.63 -52.93
N GLN A 82 -0.20 7.74 -52.50
CA GLN A 82 -1.63 7.98 -52.51
C GLN A 82 -1.81 8.99 -51.41
N VAL A 83 -2.04 10.24 -51.82
CA VAL A 83 -2.46 11.30 -50.91
C VAL A 83 -3.69 10.73 -50.21
N ALA A 84 -3.56 10.48 -48.90
CA ALA A 84 -4.61 9.88 -48.11
C ALA A 84 -5.91 10.66 -48.38
N PRO A 85 -7.05 9.97 -48.58
CA PRO A 85 -8.29 10.66 -48.90
C PRO A 85 -8.62 11.67 -47.78
N PRO A 86 -9.26 12.81 -48.08
CA PRO A 86 -9.46 13.90 -47.10
C PRO A 86 -10.11 13.45 -45.78
N TRP A 87 -11.01 12.46 -45.84
CA TRP A 87 -11.65 11.89 -44.64
C TRP A 87 -10.66 11.15 -43.73
N ALA A 88 -9.63 10.51 -44.29
CA ALA A 88 -8.62 9.80 -43.51
C ALA A 88 -7.70 10.78 -42.76
N ILE A 89 -7.34 11.89 -43.41
CA ILE A 89 -6.60 12.99 -42.76
C ILE A 89 -7.44 13.61 -41.65
N ALA A 90 -8.74 13.87 -41.90
CA ALA A 90 -9.66 14.40 -40.89
C ALA A 90 -9.79 13.46 -39.68
N MET A 91 -9.97 12.16 -39.92
CA MET A 91 -10.04 11.15 -38.85
C MET A 91 -8.73 11.08 -38.06
N GLN A 92 -7.59 11.15 -38.75
CA GLN A 92 -6.28 11.17 -38.09
C GLN A 92 -6.13 12.37 -37.17
N ASN A 93 -6.62 13.55 -37.57
CA ASN A 93 -6.61 14.75 -36.72
C ASN A 93 -7.50 14.59 -35.49
N ILE A 94 -8.73 14.08 -35.65
CA ILE A 94 -9.65 13.82 -34.52
C ILE A 94 -9.00 12.87 -33.51
N ILE A 95 -8.45 11.76 -33.99
CA ILE A 95 -7.76 10.78 -33.12
C ILE A 95 -6.58 11.43 -32.40
N GLN A 96 -5.81 12.29 -33.08
CA GLN A 96 -4.71 13.00 -32.45
C GLN A 96 -5.21 13.94 -31.34
N GLU A 97 -6.28 14.70 -31.59
CA GLU A 97 -6.88 15.59 -30.59
C GLU A 97 -7.39 14.82 -29.37
N ASP A 98 -8.09 13.72 -29.59
CA ASP A 98 -8.59 12.84 -28.52
C ASP A 98 -7.44 12.26 -27.68
N ILE A 99 -6.39 11.75 -28.33
CA ILE A 99 -5.19 11.26 -27.63
C ILE A 99 -4.54 12.38 -26.80
N GLN A 100 -4.50 13.61 -27.31
CA GLN A 100 -3.98 14.75 -26.55
C GLN A 100 -4.90 15.14 -25.39
N GLY A 101 -6.23 14.99 -25.54
CA GLY A 101 -7.22 15.11 -24.48
C GLY A 101 -6.96 14.10 -23.36
N VAL A 102 -6.93 12.81 -23.69
CA VAL A 102 -6.64 11.72 -22.75
C VAL A 102 -5.31 11.92 -22.03
N ARG A 103 -4.26 12.37 -22.74
CA ARG A 103 -2.96 12.69 -22.12
C ARG A 103 -3.04 13.84 -21.12
N ARG A 104 -3.89 14.85 -21.35
CA ARG A 104 -4.10 15.95 -20.39
C ARG A 104 -4.84 15.44 -19.15
N ASP A 105 -5.87 14.62 -19.33
CA ASP A 105 -6.65 14.05 -18.23
C ASP A 105 -5.82 13.11 -17.38
N LEU A 106 -5.00 12.24 -18.00
CA LEU A 106 -4.10 11.36 -17.29
C LEU A 106 -3.11 12.14 -16.40
N ARG A 107 -2.56 13.25 -16.92
CA ARG A 107 -1.70 14.15 -16.13
C ARG A 107 -2.45 14.85 -14.99
N ARG A 108 -3.74 15.13 -15.15
CA ARG A 108 -4.58 15.69 -14.08
C ARG A 108 -4.84 14.66 -12.99
N VAL A 109 -5.23 13.44 -13.37
CA VAL A 109 -5.45 12.32 -12.45
C VAL A 109 -4.17 11.99 -11.68
N GLN A 110 -3.02 11.94 -12.36
CA GLN A 110 -1.73 11.71 -11.69
C GLN A 110 -1.44 12.74 -10.59
N ARG A 111 -1.70 14.04 -10.86
CA ARG A 111 -1.54 15.10 -9.86
C ARG A 111 -2.52 14.94 -8.70
N GLN A 112 -3.77 14.60 -8.97
CA GLN A 112 -4.77 14.35 -7.92
C GLN A 112 -4.39 13.16 -7.03
N VAL A 113 -3.94 12.05 -7.63
CA VAL A 113 -3.46 10.88 -6.88
C VAL A 113 -2.26 11.22 -6.02
N GLN A 114 -1.32 12.04 -6.51
CA GLN A 114 -0.20 12.52 -5.70
C GLN A 114 -0.66 13.39 -4.51
N ASN A 115 -1.64 14.27 -4.71
CA ASN A 115 -2.18 15.10 -3.64
C ASN A 115 -2.89 14.25 -2.58
N VAL A 116 -3.78 13.34 -2.99
CA VAL A 116 -4.46 12.40 -2.07
C VAL A 116 -3.44 11.58 -1.29
N ARG A 117 -2.34 11.14 -1.94
CA ARG A 117 -1.28 10.41 -1.24
C ARG A 117 -0.61 11.25 -0.14
N ARG A 118 -0.43 12.56 -0.34
CA ARG A 118 0.10 13.46 0.70
C ARG A 118 -0.90 13.63 1.84
N GLU A 119 -2.16 13.91 1.52
CA GLU A 119 -3.24 14.06 2.52
C GLU A 119 -3.37 12.80 3.39
N VAL A 120 -3.32 11.61 2.78
CA VAL A 120 -3.35 10.34 3.53
C VAL A 120 -2.14 10.19 4.45
N GLN A 121 -0.96 10.68 4.05
CA GLN A 121 0.23 10.67 4.92
C GLN A 121 0.08 11.63 6.09
N ASP A 122 -0.50 12.80 5.87
CA ASP A 122 -0.73 13.81 6.91
C ASP A 122 -1.76 13.31 7.93
N VAL A 123 -2.91 12.79 7.48
CA VAL A 123 -3.91 12.16 8.35
C VAL A 123 -3.29 11.02 9.17
N ARG A 124 -2.40 10.20 8.58
CA ARG A 124 -1.69 9.15 9.33
C ARG A 124 -0.82 9.70 10.45
N ARG A 125 -0.17 10.85 10.26
CA ARG A 125 0.62 11.51 11.30
C ARG A 125 -0.27 12.05 12.41
N GLU A 126 -1.35 12.74 12.06
CA GLU A 126 -2.31 13.28 13.01
C GLU A 126 -2.92 12.18 13.90
N VAL A 127 -3.33 11.06 13.30
CA VAL A 127 -3.85 9.89 14.04
C VAL A 127 -2.81 9.32 15.01
N GLN A 128 -1.52 9.28 14.63
CA GLN A 128 -0.46 8.84 15.53
C GLN A 128 -0.26 9.80 16.70
N ASP A 129 -0.33 11.10 16.46
CA ASP A 129 -0.15 12.12 17.49
C ASP A 129 -1.34 12.15 18.46
N VAL A 130 -2.57 12.06 17.98
CA VAL A 130 -3.77 11.87 18.81
C VAL A 130 -3.64 10.61 19.67
N ARG A 131 -3.20 9.49 19.09
CA ARG A 131 -2.99 8.24 19.84
C ARG A 131 -1.93 8.38 20.92
N ARG A 132 -0.86 9.14 20.68
CA ARG A 132 0.17 9.44 21.69
C ARG A 132 -0.38 10.35 22.79
N GLY A 133 -1.14 11.38 22.43
CA GLY A 133 -1.82 12.27 23.37
C GLY A 133 -2.72 11.49 24.33
N LEU A 134 -3.67 10.72 23.78
CA LEU A 134 -4.61 9.92 24.56
C LEU A 134 -3.90 8.92 25.50
N ARG A 135 -2.79 8.32 25.08
CA ARG A 135 -2.00 7.43 25.94
C ARG A 135 -1.35 8.16 27.12
N ARG A 136 -0.94 9.41 26.95
CA ARG A 136 -0.41 10.23 28.05
C ARG A 136 -1.54 10.61 29.00
N ASP A 137 -2.65 11.11 28.46
CA ASP A 137 -3.80 11.53 29.26
C ASP A 137 -4.36 10.37 30.09
N LEU A 138 -4.48 9.17 29.50
CA LEU A 138 -4.92 7.98 30.23
C LEU A 138 -3.93 7.52 31.33
N ARG A 139 -2.64 7.84 31.22
CA ARG A 139 -1.68 7.58 32.31
C ARG A 139 -1.89 8.59 33.43
N THR A 140 -1.96 9.87 33.09
CA THR A 140 -2.23 10.95 34.05
C THR A 140 -3.52 10.68 34.83
N ILE A 141 -4.63 10.42 34.13
CA ILE A 141 -5.92 10.10 34.77
C ILE A 141 -5.81 8.87 35.68
N ARG A 142 -5.05 7.84 35.29
CA ARG A 142 -4.86 6.66 36.13
C ARG A 142 -4.09 7.00 37.40
N ASP A 143 -3.06 7.83 37.30
CA ASP A 143 -2.24 8.23 38.43
C ASP A 143 -3.04 9.15 39.36
N ASP A 144 -3.81 10.09 38.82
CA ASP A 144 -4.75 10.94 39.57
C ASP A 144 -5.80 10.09 40.30
N LEU A 145 -6.39 9.11 39.63
CA LEU A 145 -7.39 8.23 40.23
C LEU A 145 -6.78 7.38 41.37
N ARG A 146 -5.52 6.95 41.26
CA ARG A 146 -4.83 6.26 42.36
C ARG A 146 -4.65 7.20 43.56
N SER A 147 -4.22 8.45 43.32
CA SER A 147 -4.08 9.46 44.37
C SER A 147 -5.42 9.71 45.06
N VAL A 148 -6.47 10.02 44.29
CA VAL A 148 -7.81 10.27 44.84
C VAL A 148 -8.33 9.08 45.64
N LYS A 149 -8.14 7.84 45.16
CA LYS A 149 -8.55 6.65 45.89
C LYS A 149 -7.83 6.52 47.23
N ARG A 150 -6.52 6.82 47.26
CA ARG A 150 -5.73 6.84 48.50
C ARG A 150 -6.25 7.93 49.45
N ASP A 151 -6.41 9.15 48.96
CA ASP A 151 -6.85 10.30 49.76
C ASP A 151 -8.24 10.07 50.38
N VAL A 152 -9.18 9.53 49.60
CA VAL A 152 -10.52 9.18 50.10
C VAL A 152 -10.44 8.12 51.21
N ALA A 153 -9.57 7.12 51.07
CA ALA A 153 -9.39 6.11 52.11
C ALA A 153 -8.77 6.72 53.39
N ILE A 154 -7.77 7.58 53.26
CA ILE A 154 -7.13 8.29 54.39
C ILE A 154 -8.14 9.20 55.09
N MET A 155 -8.88 10.02 54.35
CA MET A 155 -9.92 10.89 54.91
C MET A 155 -11.01 10.10 55.63
N GLY A 156 -11.45 8.99 55.03
CA GLY A 156 -12.41 8.09 55.65
C GLY A 156 -11.90 7.47 56.94
N ASN A 157 -10.61 7.16 57.03
CA ASN A 157 -9.99 6.63 58.25
C ASN A 157 -9.80 7.70 59.32
N ARG A 158 -9.44 8.93 58.94
CA ARG A 158 -9.35 10.06 59.88
C ARG A 158 -10.67 10.31 60.60
N GLY A 159 -11.79 10.20 59.89
CA GLY A 159 -13.13 10.29 60.48
C GLY A 159 -13.49 9.16 61.45
N LYS A 160 -12.72 8.06 61.48
CA LYS A 160 -12.92 6.92 62.39
C LYS A 160 -12.05 6.99 63.66
N HIS A 161 -11.18 8.00 63.78
CA HIS A 161 -10.27 8.19 64.92
C HIS A 161 -9.37 6.97 65.20
N ASP A 162 -9.75 6.14 66.17
CA ASP A 162 -9.00 4.97 66.62
C ASP A 162 -9.30 3.69 65.81
N GLY A 163 -10.34 3.71 64.97
CA GLY A 163 -10.73 2.56 64.17
C GLY A 163 -11.42 1.43 64.97
N ARG A 164 -11.63 1.60 66.29
CA ARG A 164 -12.19 0.54 67.15
C ARG A 164 -13.69 0.34 66.96
N ARG A 165 -14.41 1.44 66.72
CA ARG A 165 -15.87 1.40 66.45
C ARG A 165 -16.17 1.07 64.98
N PHE A 166 -15.29 1.48 64.09
CA PHE A 166 -15.39 1.26 62.66
C PHE A 166 -14.00 0.97 62.11
N ASN A 167 -13.79 -0.22 61.57
CA ASN A 167 -12.47 -0.63 61.08
C ASN A 167 -11.93 0.34 60.03
N PHE A 168 -10.62 0.58 60.03
CA PHE A 168 -9.93 1.29 58.97
C PHE A 168 -10.15 0.61 57.60
N ALA A 169 -10.37 1.43 56.58
CA ALA A 169 -10.34 1.00 55.20
C ALA A 169 -8.88 0.78 54.79
N ARG A 170 -8.65 -0.18 53.89
CA ARG A 170 -7.32 -0.43 53.32
C ARG A 170 -6.85 0.79 52.54
N VAL A 171 -5.65 1.27 52.83
CA VAL A 171 -5.00 2.37 52.12
C VAL A 171 -3.92 1.80 51.20
N PRO A 172 -4.01 1.98 49.87
CA PRO A 172 -2.96 1.55 48.97
C PRO A 172 -1.71 2.43 49.12
N ASN A 173 -0.54 1.92 48.73
CA ASN A 173 0.68 2.73 48.66
C ASN A 173 0.62 3.79 47.52
N GLU A 174 1.68 4.59 47.32
CA GLU A 174 1.71 5.66 46.32
C GLU A 174 1.52 5.15 44.88
N GLN A 175 1.88 3.89 44.65
CA GLN A 175 1.72 3.21 43.36
C GLN A 175 0.30 2.63 43.18
N GLY A 176 -0.60 2.81 44.15
CA GLY A 176 -1.96 2.27 44.14
C GLY A 176 -2.03 0.78 44.48
N ILE A 177 -0.98 0.19 45.05
CA ILE A 177 -0.89 -1.23 45.38
C ILE A 177 -1.35 -1.45 46.83
N TYR A 178 -2.15 -2.49 47.04
CA TYR A 178 -2.54 -2.91 48.39
C TYR A 178 -1.59 -3.97 48.92
N LEU A 179 -1.18 -3.85 50.19
CA LEU A 179 -0.48 -4.95 50.85
C LEU A 179 -1.45 -6.12 51.07
N ASN A 180 -1.06 -7.31 50.60
CA ASN A 180 -1.74 -8.55 50.95
C ASN A 180 -1.22 -9.01 52.32
N ALA A 181 -1.88 -8.57 53.39
CA ALA A 181 -1.45 -8.82 54.77
C ALA A 181 -1.26 -10.32 55.06
N ALA A 182 -2.23 -11.16 54.67
CA ALA A 182 -2.20 -12.60 54.87
C ALA A 182 -1.01 -13.27 54.14
N ALA A 183 -0.78 -12.92 52.87
CA ALA A 183 0.34 -13.48 52.11
C ALA A 183 1.71 -13.07 52.66
N ASN A 184 1.79 -11.94 53.37
CA ASN A 184 3.03 -11.44 53.97
C ASN A 184 3.17 -11.78 55.46
N GLY A 185 2.25 -12.57 56.03
CA GLY A 185 2.31 -12.97 57.44
C GLY A 185 2.16 -11.80 58.43
N VAL A 186 1.47 -10.73 58.04
CA VAL A 186 1.21 -9.57 58.89
C VAL A 186 -0.29 -9.40 59.15
N PRO A 187 -0.70 -8.87 60.32
CA PRO A 187 -2.10 -8.59 60.58
C PRO A 187 -2.59 -7.41 59.73
N GLU A 188 -3.89 -7.39 59.42
CA GLU A 188 -4.55 -6.28 58.74
C GLU A 188 -4.74 -5.11 59.73
N LEU A 189 -4.37 -3.90 59.31
CA LEU A 189 -4.46 -2.71 60.16
C LEU A 189 -5.91 -2.20 60.24
N VAL A 190 -6.72 -2.86 61.06
CA VAL A 190 -8.15 -2.54 61.21
C VAL A 190 -8.42 -1.46 62.26
N ASP A 191 -7.51 -1.26 63.21
CA ASP A 191 -7.62 -0.27 64.30
C ASP A 191 -6.24 0.15 64.85
N ASP A 192 -6.23 1.13 65.75
CA ASP A 192 -5.03 1.63 66.45
C ASP A 192 -4.32 0.53 67.26
N THR A 193 -5.10 -0.37 67.86
CA THR A 193 -4.61 -1.44 68.74
C THR A 193 -3.75 -2.43 67.95
N THR A 194 -4.18 -2.74 66.73
CA THR A 194 -3.44 -3.60 65.81
C THR A 194 -2.10 -2.96 65.42
N ILE A 195 -2.07 -1.64 65.19
CA ILE A 195 -0.83 -0.89 64.91
C ILE A 195 0.12 -0.91 66.12
N GLN A 196 -0.41 -0.66 67.32
CA GLN A 196 0.36 -0.69 68.57
C GLN A 196 0.95 -2.08 68.85
N ASN A 197 0.24 -3.15 68.49
CA ASN A 197 0.66 -4.53 68.72
C ASN A 197 1.58 -5.11 67.63
N LEU A 198 1.89 -4.36 66.56
CA LEU A 198 2.82 -4.85 65.54
C LEU A 198 4.21 -5.14 66.13
N THR A 199 4.75 -6.31 65.79
CA THR A 199 6.13 -6.70 66.12
C THR A 199 7.14 -6.01 65.20
N GLY A 200 8.43 -6.01 65.57
CA GLY A 200 9.50 -5.42 64.76
C GLY A 200 9.48 -5.85 63.27
N PRO A 201 9.45 -7.16 62.97
CA PRO A 201 9.34 -7.66 61.60
C PRO A 201 8.06 -7.20 60.88
N GLN A 202 6.90 -7.25 61.55
CA GLN A 202 5.62 -6.84 60.96
C GLN A 202 5.59 -5.35 60.63
N VAL A 203 6.11 -4.50 61.53
CA VAL A 203 6.26 -3.06 61.27
C VAL A 203 7.14 -2.83 60.05
N ASN A 204 8.22 -3.59 59.88
CA ASN A 204 9.11 -3.40 58.72
C ASN A 204 8.41 -3.74 57.40
N VAL A 205 7.59 -4.79 57.35
CA VAL A 205 6.81 -5.14 56.15
C VAL A 205 5.83 -4.02 55.81
N TRP A 206 5.06 -3.54 56.78
CA TRP A 206 4.13 -2.42 56.57
C TRP A 206 4.86 -1.13 56.20
N PHE A 207 6.00 -0.85 56.83
CA PHE A 207 6.79 0.34 56.56
C PHE A 207 7.33 0.34 55.13
N LEU A 208 7.95 -0.75 54.69
CA LEU A 208 8.52 -0.86 53.34
C LEU A 208 7.44 -0.83 52.25
N HIS A 209 6.21 -1.22 52.56
CA HIS A 209 5.10 -1.11 51.64
C HIS A 209 4.75 0.35 51.30
N TYR A 210 4.75 1.23 52.31
CA TYR A 210 4.41 2.64 52.16
C TYR A 210 5.63 3.53 51.84
N PHE A 211 6.81 3.15 52.31
CA PHE A 211 8.04 3.94 52.21
C PHE A 211 9.16 3.13 51.56
N PRO A 212 9.42 3.30 50.26
CA PRO A 212 10.56 2.70 49.60
C PRO A 212 11.84 3.43 50.02
N GLY A 213 12.38 3.09 51.19
CA GLY A 213 13.59 3.69 51.74
C GLY A 213 14.06 3.00 53.02
N PRO A 214 15.27 3.31 53.50
CA PRO A 214 15.80 2.72 54.72
C PRO A 214 14.89 3.08 55.91
N PRO A 215 14.42 2.09 56.69
CA PRO A 215 13.53 2.33 57.81
C PRO A 215 14.27 3.07 58.95
N PRO A 216 13.64 4.05 59.61
CA PRO A 216 14.21 4.67 60.80
C PRO A 216 14.40 3.62 61.90
N HIS A 217 15.44 3.71 62.72
CA HIS A 217 15.78 2.66 63.70
C HIS A 217 14.71 2.45 64.78
N SER A 218 14.00 3.51 65.18
CA SER A 218 12.97 3.44 66.22
C SER A 218 11.69 2.76 65.73
N LEU A 219 11.25 1.72 66.45
CA LEU A 219 9.98 1.04 66.20
C LEU A 219 8.79 1.99 66.35
N ALA A 220 8.82 2.85 67.36
CA ALA A 220 7.76 3.84 67.62
C ALA A 220 7.61 4.82 66.46
N VAL A 221 8.74 5.32 65.92
CA VAL A 221 8.72 6.22 64.75
C VAL A 221 8.13 5.55 63.52
N ARG A 222 8.46 4.28 63.28
CA ARG A 222 7.86 3.52 62.16
C ARG A 222 6.36 3.32 62.32
N LYS A 223 5.90 2.98 63.53
CA LYS A 223 4.47 2.84 63.85
C LYS A 223 3.72 4.15 63.64
N ALA A 224 4.25 5.26 64.16
CA ALA A 224 3.65 6.58 63.98
C ALA A 224 3.55 6.98 62.50
N ARG A 225 4.60 6.71 61.69
CA ARG A 225 4.57 6.96 60.24
C ARG A 225 3.54 6.09 59.52
N ILE A 226 3.44 4.80 59.84
CA ILE A 226 2.40 3.92 59.26
C ILE A 226 1.01 4.42 59.65
N ALA A 227 0.79 4.77 60.93
CA ALA A 227 -0.48 5.30 61.42
C ALA A 227 -0.89 6.56 60.66
N HIS A 228 0.05 7.50 60.48
CA HIS A 228 -0.18 8.71 59.70
C HIS A 228 -0.57 8.40 58.24
N GLU A 229 0.15 7.50 57.56
CA GLU A 229 -0.15 7.15 56.17
C GLU A 229 -1.49 6.47 55.95
N ILE A 230 -2.00 5.74 56.95
CA ILE A 230 -3.33 5.13 56.86
C ILE A 230 -4.45 6.04 57.38
N GLY A 231 -4.12 7.25 57.86
CA GLY A 231 -5.08 8.22 58.38
C GLY A 231 -5.52 7.97 59.84
N CYS A 232 -4.74 7.25 60.64
CA CYS A 232 -5.00 7.09 62.08
C CYS A 232 -4.45 8.30 62.86
N THR A 233 -5.30 9.01 63.59
CA THR A 233 -4.95 10.27 64.30
C THR A 233 -4.48 10.07 65.74
N VAL A 234 -4.52 8.84 66.26
CA VAL A 234 -4.16 8.52 67.66
C VAL A 234 -2.67 8.79 67.97
N PHE A 235 -1.82 8.78 66.95
CA PHE A 235 -0.36 8.93 67.08
C PHE A 235 0.14 10.36 66.79
N GLU A 236 -0.78 11.34 66.64
CA GLU A 236 -0.43 12.75 66.36
C GLU A 236 -0.13 13.57 67.63
N GLN A 237 -0.20 12.96 68.81
CA GLN A 237 0.11 13.55 70.13
C GLN A 237 1.52 13.20 70.59
#